data_AF-A0A1X0RVK2-F1
#
_entry.id   AF-A0A1X0RVK2-F1
#
_cell.length_a   1.000
_cell.length_b   1.000
_cell.length_c   1.000
_cell.angle_alpha   90.00
_cell.angle_beta   90.00
_cell.angle_gamma   90.00
#
_symmetry.space_group_name_H-M   'P 1'
#
loop_
_entity.id
_entity.type
_entity.pdbx_description
1 polymer ?
#
loop_
_entity_poly.entity_id
_entity_poly.type
_entity_poly.pdbx_seq_one_letter_code
_entity_poly.pdbx_strand_id
1 'polypeptide(L)'
;CTSSHPAQTSILDLTDLDMCLTNKVFTKKEIEEMKAYQNDGMAKELPDEYKKYLNKFNCQNASELRSKLSETKESERSYDRSKSFDLDWIEHSVYTLLREYGDGSFKLYDNEQWYNVLIRGLIDRCFET
;
A
#
# COMPACT_ATOMS: atom_id res chain seq x y z
N CYS A 1 -4.42 9.58 20.91
CA CYS A 1 -3.06 9.02 20.79
C CYS A 1 -2.11 10.11 20.31
N THR A 2 -1.03 10.35 21.04
CA THR A 2 0.03 11.34 20.73
C THR A 2 1.33 10.68 20.27
N SER A 3 1.37 9.36 20.17
CA SER A 3 2.50 8.61 19.63
C SER A 3 2.29 8.32 18.15
N SER A 4 3.27 8.75 17.35
CA SER A 4 3.44 8.38 15.94
C SER A 4 3.36 6.86 15.79
N HIS A 5 2.48 6.38 14.91
CA HIS A 5 2.30 4.96 14.66
C HIS A 5 3.52 4.43 13.87
N PRO A 6 4.07 3.24 14.15
CA PRO A 6 5.21 2.67 13.39
C PRO A 6 4.96 2.54 11.88
N ALA A 7 3.69 2.56 11.45
CA ALA A 7 3.29 2.62 10.04
C ALA A 7 3.48 4.00 9.38
N GLN A 8 3.91 5.03 10.12
CA GLN A 8 4.41 6.30 9.55
C GLN A 8 5.86 6.17 9.06
N THR A 9 6.48 5.00 9.19
CA THR A 9 7.71 4.66 8.49
C THR A 9 7.42 4.61 6.99
N SER A 10 7.55 5.78 6.36
CA SER A 10 8.14 5.81 5.04
C SER A 10 9.38 4.92 5.12
N ILE A 11 9.55 4.02 4.16
CA ILE A 11 10.46 2.86 4.14
C ILE A 11 11.94 3.15 4.54
N LEU A 12 12.30 4.42 4.75
CA LEU A 12 13.58 4.91 5.26
C LEU A 12 13.36 5.84 6.45
N ASP A 13 14.00 5.54 7.59
CA ASP A 13 14.20 6.52 8.63
C ASP A 13 15.20 7.57 8.13
N LEU A 14 14.89 8.85 8.31
CA LEU A 14 15.80 9.94 7.96
C LEU A 14 17.12 9.87 8.74
N THR A 15 17.17 9.15 9.86
CA THR A 15 18.41 8.89 10.61
C THR A 15 19.38 7.98 9.86
N ASP A 16 18.90 7.16 8.92
CA ASP A 16 19.72 6.25 8.10
C ASP A 16 20.30 6.90 6.83
N LEU A 17 19.92 8.16 6.54
CA LEU A 17 20.34 8.86 5.32
C LEU A 17 21.85 9.03 5.19
N ASP A 18 22.55 9.22 6.31
CA ASP A 18 24.02 9.35 6.32
C ASP A 18 24.68 8.02 5.95
N MET A 19 24.10 6.90 6.39
CA MET A 19 24.53 5.56 5.98
C MET A 19 24.23 5.33 4.49
N CYS A 20 23.05 5.74 3.99
CA CYS A 20 22.70 5.62 2.58
C CYS A 20 23.62 6.43 1.66
N LEU A 21 24.05 7.64 2.08
CA LEU A 21 25.06 8.44 1.37
C LEU A 21 26.42 7.74 1.32
N THR A 22 26.85 7.22 2.48
CA THR A 22 28.15 6.54 2.63
C THR A 22 28.21 5.29 1.75
N ASN A 23 27.12 4.52 1.70
CA ASN A 23 27.00 3.32 0.90
C ASN A 23 26.60 3.57 -0.57
N LYS A 24 26.49 4.84 -0.99
CA LYS A 24 26.07 5.25 -2.35
C LYS A 24 24.74 4.63 -2.80
N VAL A 25 23.84 4.37 -1.86
CA VAL A 25 22.48 3.88 -2.14
C VAL A 25 21.66 4.99 -2.80
N PHE A 26 21.87 6.23 -2.36
CA PHE A 26 21.26 7.43 -2.95
C PHE A 26 22.32 8.51 -3.19
N THR A 27 22.04 9.39 -4.15
CA THR A 27 22.78 10.62 -4.38
C THR A 27 22.37 11.71 -3.40
N LYS A 28 23.23 12.72 -3.20
CA LYS A 28 22.90 13.89 -2.39
C LYS A 28 21.62 14.61 -2.86
N LYS A 29 21.41 14.65 -4.18
CA LYS A 29 20.23 15.27 -4.81
C LYS A 29 18.94 14.54 -4.45
N GLU A 30 18.93 13.21 -4.57
CA GLU A 30 17.76 12.39 -4.21
C GLU A 30 17.40 12.55 -2.73
N ILE A 31 18.41 12.68 -1.87
CA ILE A 31 18.18 12.89 -0.43
C ILE A 31 17.63 14.28 -0.12
N GLU A 32 18.07 15.31 -0.84
CA GLU A 32 17.49 16.65 -0.75
C GLU A 32 16.03 16.66 -1.22
N GLU A 33 15.71 15.91 -2.29
CA GLU A 33 14.34 15.72 -2.78
C GLU A 33 13.45 15.01 -1.75
N MET A 34 13.94 13.93 -1.11
CA MET A 34 13.23 13.20 -0.06
C MET A 34 12.95 14.09 1.16
N LYS A 35 13.93 14.88 1.60
CA LYS A 35 13.77 15.85 2.70
C LYS A 35 12.77 16.94 2.34
N ALA A 36 12.80 17.45 1.11
CA ALA A 36 11.85 18.44 0.63
C ALA A 36 10.42 17.88 0.60
N TYR A 37 10.25 16.64 0.11
CA TYR A 37 8.95 15.96 0.04
C TYR A 37 8.35 15.71 1.43
N GLN A 38 9.18 15.31 2.41
CA GLN A 38 8.71 15.11 3.78
C GLN A 38 8.31 16.43 4.48
N ASN A 39 8.98 17.53 4.13
CA ASN A 39 8.68 18.86 4.65
C ASN A 39 7.48 19.53 3.98
N ASP A 40 7.09 19.08 2.78
CA ASP A 40 5.90 19.59 2.06
C ASP A 40 4.58 19.10 2.70
N GLY A 41 4.69 18.33 3.79
CA GLY A 41 3.70 18.32 4.85
C GLY A 41 2.32 17.86 4.42
N MET A 42 2.18 16.96 3.44
CA MET A 42 0.89 16.34 3.15
C MET A 42 1.11 14.94 2.61
N ALA A 43 0.88 13.92 3.45
CA ALA A 43 0.18 12.75 2.93
C ALA A 43 -1.12 13.32 2.34
N LYS A 44 -1.17 13.49 1.01
CA LYS A 44 -2.37 13.98 0.34
C LYS A 44 -3.52 13.10 0.81
N GLU A 45 -4.50 13.71 1.44
CA GLU A 45 -5.62 12.98 1.98
C GLU A 45 -6.29 12.23 0.82
N LEU A 46 -6.56 10.94 1.03
CA LEU A 46 -7.16 10.12 -0.02
C LEU A 46 -8.50 10.77 -0.42
N PRO A 47 -8.77 11.01 -1.72
CA PRO A 47 -10.04 11.54 -2.19
C PRO A 47 -11.23 10.75 -1.61
N ASP A 48 -12.31 11.46 -1.27
CA ASP A 48 -13.46 10.87 -0.59
C ASP A 48 -14.16 9.79 -1.43
N GLU A 49 -14.08 9.88 -2.75
CA GLU A 49 -14.55 8.85 -3.66
C GLU A 49 -13.86 7.50 -3.41
N TYR A 50 -12.53 7.51 -3.30
CA TYR A 50 -11.74 6.30 -3.05
C TYR A 50 -11.94 5.80 -1.62
N LYS A 51 -12.09 6.69 -0.63
CA LYS A 51 -12.46 6.28 0.73
C LYS A 51 -13.82 5.56 0.74
N LYS A 52 -14.82 6.12 0.05
CA LYS A 52 -16.14 5.51 -0.09
C LYS A 52 -16.07 4.19 -0.81
N TYR A 53 -15.21 4.08 -1.83
CA TYR A 53 -14.99 2.83 -2.56
C TYR A 53 -14.35 1.75 -1.68
N LEU A 54 -13.27 2.09 -0.98
CA LEU A 54 -12.59 1.21 -0.02
C LEU A 54 -13.55 0.68 1.06
N ASN A 55 -14.44 1.53 1.55
CA ASN A 55 -15.40 1.14 2.58
C ASN A 55 -16.39 0.06 2.12
N LYS A 56 -16.54 -0.20 0.81
CA LYS A 56 -17.32 -1.35 0.29
C LYS A 56 -16.72 -2.70 0.69
N PHE A 57 -15.42 -2.73 0.96
CA PHE A 57 -14.66 -3.91 1.37
C PHE A 57 -14.54 -4.06 2.90
N ASN A 58 -15.18 -3.17 3.67
CA ASN A 58 -15.25 -3.26 5.13
C ASN A 58 -16.26 -4.34 5.57
N CYS A 59 -15.95 -5.59 5.25
CA CYS A 59 -16.78 -6.77 5.52
C CYS A 59 -16.46 -7.39 6.89
N GLN A 60 -17.38 -8.17 7.45
CA GLN A 60 -17.19 -8.78 8.77
C GLN A 60 -16.31 -10.04 8.73
N ASN A 61 -16.19 -10.67 7.56
CA ASN A 61 -15.41 -11.89 7.39
C ASN A 61 -14.89 -12.06 5.96
N ALA A 62 -13.93 -12.97 5.80
CA ALA A 62 -13.28 -13.29 4.53
C ALA A 62 -14.26 -13.80 3.45
N SER A 63 -15.36 -14.47 3.84
CA SER A 63 -16.33 -15.00 2.87
C SER A 63 -17.11 -13.88 2.19
N GLU A 64 -17.60 -12.91 2.98
CA GLU A 64 -18.25 -11.71 2.48
C GLU A 64 -17.31 -10.91 1.57
N LEU A 65 -16.04 -10.78 1.97
CA LEU A 65 -15.05 -10.07 1.19
C LEU A 65 -14.81 -10.74 -0.19
N ARG A 66 -14.73 -12.09 -0.23
CA ARG A 66 -14.63 -12.83 -1.50
C ARG A 66 -15.86 -12.61 -2.38
N SER A 67 -17.06 -12.61 -1.79
CA SER A 67 -18.30 -12.34 -2.54
C SER A 67 -18.26 -10.94 -3.14
N LYS A 68 -17.84 -9.93 -2.37
CA LYS A 68 -17.73 -8.54 -2.83
C LYS A 68 -16.70 -8.34 -3.93
N LEU A 69 -15.58 -9.05 -3.87
CA LEU A 69 -14.57 -9.04 -4.93
C LEU A 69 -15.03 -9.74 -6.20
N SER A 70 -15.97 -10.69 -6.10
CA SER A 70 -16.49 -11.45 -7.25
C SER A 70 -17.68 -10.76 -7.95
N GLU A 71 -18.17 -9.64 -7.42
CA GLU A 71 -19.23 -8.85 -8.05
C GLU A 71 -18.70 -8.22 -9.34
N THR A 72 -19.34 -8.53 -10.48
CA THR A 72 -19.00 -7.90 -11.77
C THR A 72 -19.23 -6.41 -11.71
N LYS A 73 -18.22 -5.63 -12.08
CA LYS A 73 -18.25 -4.16 -12.00
C LYS A 73 -18.38 -3.52 -13.36
N GLU A 74 -18.86 -2.29 -13.34
CA GLU A 74 -18.99 -1.48 -14.55
C GLU A 74 -17.62 -1.16 -15.18
N SER A 75 -16.57 -1.03 -14.36
CA SER A 75 -15.18 -0.86 -14.81
C SER A 75 -14.67 -2.04 -15.65
N GLU A 76 -15.12 -3.26 -15.36
CA GLU A 76 -14.77 -4.46 -16.14
C GLU A 76 -15.48 -4.50 -17.50
N ARG A 77 -16.61 -3.80 -17.64
CA ARG A 77 -17.39 -3.74 -18.88
C ARG A 77 -16.96 -2.59 -19.80
N SER A 78 -16.52 -1.48 -19.23
CA SER A 78 -16.07 -0.29 -19.96
C SER A 78 -14.86 0.35 -19.28
N TYR A 79 -13.71 -0.32 -19.36
CA TYR A 79 -12.49 0.13 -18.72
C TYR A 79 -12.00 1.45 -19.31
N ASP A 80 -11.93 2.49 -18.47
CA ASP A 80 -11.32 3.78 -18.79
C ASP A 80 -10.11 3.95 -17.89
N ARG A 81 -8.89 3.90 -18.44
CA ARG A 81 -7.65 4.01 -17.66
C ARG A 81 -7.61 5.27 -16.79
N SER A 82 -8.22 6.38 -17.21
CA SER A 82 -8.20 7.62 -16.42
C SER A 82 -9.10 7.59 -15.19
N LYS A 83 -10.04 6.63 -15.13
CA LYS A 83 -11.06 6.54 -14.05
C LYS A 83 -11.01 5.21 -13.29
N SER A 84 -10.76 4.13 -14.00
CA SER A 84 -10.82 2.75 -13.50
C SER A 84 -9.49 2.28 -12.92
N PHE A 85 -8.37 2.89 -13.29
CA PHE A 85 -7.04 2.43 -12.88
C PHE A 85 -6.87 2.38 -11.35
N ASP A 86 -7.20 3.47 -10.65
CA ASP A 86 -7.07 3.53 -9.19
C ASP A 86 -8.05 2.57 -8.48
N LEU A 87 -9.25 2.37 -9.04
CA LEU A 87 -10.26 1.46 -8.51
C LEU A 87 -9.83 0.00 -8.65
N ASP A 88 -9.34 -0.38 -9.82
CA ASP A 88 -8.77 -1.70 -10.07
C ASP A 88 -7.58 -1.96 -9.15
N TRP A 89 -6.77 -0.92 -8.89
CA TRP A 89 -5.63 -1.04 -7.98
C TRP A 89 -6.04 -1.32 -6.53
N ILE A 90 -7.08 -0.64 -6.05
CA ILE A 90 -7.68 -0.91 -4.75
C ILE A 90 -8.16 -2.36 -4.67
N GLU A 91 -8.85 -2.84 -5.70
CA GLU A 91 -9.38 -4.20 -5.73
C GLU A 91 -8.31 -5.27 -5.75
N HIS A 92 -7.32 -5.09 -6.61
CA HIS A 92 -6.18 -5.98 -6.72
C HIS A 92 -5.42 -6.07 -5.40
N SER A 93 -5.27 -4.95 -4.70
CA SER A 93 -4.65 -4.90 -3.37
C SER A 93 -5.46 -5.67 -2.34
N VAL A 94 -6.77 -5.43 -2.27
CA VAL A 94 -7.68 -6.14 -1.33
C VAL A 94 -7.71 -7.64 -1.62
N TYR A 95 -7.76 -8.03 -2.89
CA TYR A 95 -7.71 -9.43 -3.33
C TYR A 95 -6.40 -10.10 -2.90
N THR A 96 -5.26 -9.44 -3.14
CA THR A 96 -3.95 -9.96 -2.78
C THR A 96 -3.84 -10.17 -1.27
N LEU A 97 -4.25 -9.19 -0.47
CA LEU A 97 -4.26 -9.30 1.00
C LEU A 97 -5.14 -10.46 1.48
N LEU A 98 -6.31 -10.64 0.88
CA LEU A 98 -7.22 -11.74 1.22
C LEU A 98 -6.64 -13.12 0.86
N ARG A 99 -5.89 -13.21 -0.26
CA ARG A 99 -5.20 -14.43 -0.65
C ARG A 99 -4.11 -14.78 0.35
N GLU A 100 -3.24 -13.82 0.68
CA GLU A 100 -2.20 -13.99 1.70
C GLU A 100 -2.80 -14.42 3.06
N TYR A 101 -4.04 -13.99 3.35
CA TYR A 101 -4.70 -14.30 4.61
C TYR A 101 -5.12 -15.76 4.63
N GLY A 102 -5.65 -16.24 3.50
CA GLY A 102 -5.92 -17.66 3.28
C GLY A 102 -4.67 -18.53 3.37
N ASP A 103 -3.55 -18.05 2.83
CA ASP A 103 -2.28 -18.77 2.80
C ASP A 103 -1.57 -18.80 4.17
N GLY A 104 -2.05 -18.03 5.14
CA GLY A 104 -1.50 -17.98 6.49
C GLY A 104 -0.23 -17.14 6.61
N SER A 105 0.07 -16.29 5.63
CA SER A 105 1.24 -15.41 5.59
C SER A 105 1.30 -14.42 6.78
N PHE A 106 0.17 -14.17 7.45
CA PHE A 106 0.05 -13.26 8.59
C PHE A 106 0.38 -13.90 9.96
N LYS A 107 0.85 -15.15 10.00
CA LYS A 107 1.16 -15.86 11.25
C LYS A 107 2.54 -15.54 11.84
N LEU A 108 3.34 -14.71 11.19
CA LEU A 108 4.64 -14.27 11.69
C LEU A 108 4.45 -13.17 12.74
N TYR A 109 5.05 -13.35 13.92
CA TYR A 109 4.84 -12.52 15.11
C TYR A 109 5.49 -11.12 15.04
N ASP A 110 6.42 -10.89 14.12
CA ASP A 110 7.08 -9.58 13.97
C ASP A 110 6.38 -8.72 12.92
N ASN A 111 5.68 -7.69 13.39
CA ASN A 111 4.91 -6.74 12.59
C ASN A 111 5.74 -6.02 11.52
N GLU A 112 7.04 -5.82 11.76
CA GLU A 112 7.92 -5.13 10.79
C GLU A 112 8.38 -6.07 9.67
N GLN A 113 8.77 -7.30 10.01
CA GLN A 113 9.10 -8.31 8.99
C GLN A 113 7.86 -8.68 8.18
N TRP A 114 6.71 -8.79 8.83
CA TRP A 114 5.43 -8.95 8.16
C TRP A 114 5.16 -7.78 7.20
N TYR A 115 5.29 -6.53 7.64
CA TYR A 115 5.05 -5.37 6.79
C TYR A 115 6.00 -5.35 5.59
N ASN A 116 7.29 -5.60 5.82
CA ASN A 116 8.29 -5.63 4.76
C ASN A 116 8.05 -6.77 3.76
N VAL A 117 7.72 -7.99 4.21
CA VAL A 117 7.42 -9.12 3.32
C VAL A 117 6.10 -8.91 2.58
N LEU A 118 5.08 -8.35 3.25
CA LEU A 118 3.75 -8.17 2.68
C LEU A 118 3.72 -7.03 1.66
N ILE A 119 4.27 -5.86 2.00
CA ILE A 119 4.36 -4.72 1.07
C ILE A 119 5.29 -5.06 -0.09
N ARG A 120 6.45 -5.67 0.18
CA ARG A 120 7.36 -6.08 -0.89
C ARG A 120 6.74 -7.14 -1.79
N GLY A 121 6.08 -8.15 -1.21
CA GLY A 121 5.38 -9.18 -1.97
C GLY A 121 4.16 -8.65 -2.73
N LEU A 122 3.50 -7.60 -2.23
CA LEU A 122 2.42 -6.93 -2.96
C LEU A 122 3.00 -6.15 -4.15
N ILE A 123 4.08 -5.39 -3.94
CA ILE A 123 4.80 -4.67 -5.00
C ILE A 123 5.33 -5.65 -6.07
N ASP A 124 6.03 -6.71 -5.67
CA ASP A 124 6.64 -7.66 -6.60
C ASP A 124 5.55 -8.32 -7.47
N ARG A 125 4.41 -8.70 -6.88
CA ARG A 125 3.27 -9.30 -7.62
C ARG A 125 2.49 -8.31 -8.47
N CYS A 126 2.50 -7.03 -8.12
CA CYS A 126 1.99 -5.95 -8.97
C CYS A 126 2.80 -5.81 -10.28
N PHE A 127 4.04 -6.31 -10.31
CA PHE A 127 4.92 -6.28 -11.49
C PHE A 127 5.20 -7.66 -12.11
N GLU A 128 4.71 -8.74 -11.50
CA GLU A 128 4.71 -10.07 -12.13
C GLU A 128 3.69 -10.06 -13.28
N THR A 129 4.22 -10.13 -14.51
CA THR A 129 3.46 -10.14 -15.78
C THR A 129 3.33 -11.55 -16.32
#